data_AF-A0AAD9RGQ2-F1
#
_entry.id   AF-A0AAD9RGQ2-F1
#
_cell.length_a   1.000
_cell.length_b   1.000
_cell.length_c   1.000
_cell.angle_alpha   90.00
_cell.angle_beta   90.00
_cell.angle_gamma   90.00
#
_symmetry.space_group_name_H-M   'P 1'
#
loop_
_entity.id
_entity.type
_entity.pdbx_description
1 polymer ?
#
loop_
_entity_poly.entity_id
_entity_poly.type
_entity_poly.pdbx_seq_one_letter_code
_entity_poly.pdbx_strand_id
1 'polypeptide(L)'
;MSGLTPTWYHATNVALHAAACVLVTRVSLTVASLRPGFAALTGLLFAAHPIHTEAVTGIVGRADVLACIFFLLSFLAYHGQQTAYVWSSVCLGTLSMLAKETGVTVLLLNLLYDLCRSWHSIRRSISEVRWNEDSRHFSRRAAALLVSLGILLVVRLALLHGALPKFSPQDNPAAFHPCFHVRLLTFCYLAALNCWLLLCPVTLSHDWQMGSVPLVTSLADTRNLATCLFFGGCLVLTYKAFTDFEKFQEVF
;
A
#
# COMPACT_ATOMS: atom_id res chain seq x y z
N MET A 1 10.08 10.35 30.48
CA MET A 1 10.86 9.65 31.52
C MET A 1 11.39 8.35 30.94
N SER A 2 12.58 8.42 30.34
CA SER A 2 13.47 7.33 29.87
C SER A 2 14.52 8.06 29.01
N GLY A 3 15.62 8.56 29.58
CA GLY A 3 16.85 7.79 29.72
C GLY A 3 17.55 7.70 28.35
N LEU A 4 18.81 8.14 28.24
CA LEU A 4 19.67 8.09 27.03
C LEU A 4 19.98 6.65 26.53
N THR A 5 19.23 5.65 26.99
CA THR A 5 19.42 4.24 26.65
C THR A 5 18.45 3.82 25.54
N PRO A 6 18.95 3.24 24.44
CA PRO A 6 18.13 2.91 23.27
C PRO A 6 17.18 1.71 23.51
N THR A 7 17.34 0.99 24.61
CA THR A 7 16.63 -0.27 24.90
C THR A 7 15.11 -0.13 24.90
N TRP A 8 14.57 0.93 25.51
CA TRP A 8 13.12 1.16 25.58
C TRP A 8 12.51 1.52 24.22
N TYR A 9 13.27 2.21 23.37
CA TYR A 9 12.84 2.53 22.00
C TYR A 9 12.74 1.27 21.14
N HIS A 10 13.76 0.41 21.19
CA HIS A 10 13.73 -0.87 20.48
C HIS A 10 12.63 -1.79 21.00
N ALA A 11 12.47 -1.93 22.31
CA ALA A 11 11.42 -2.77 22.90
C ALA A 11 10.01 -2.33 22.43
N THR A 12 9.78 -1.02 22.37
CA THR A 12 8.50 -0.47 21.88
C THR A 12 8.29 -0.81 20.39
N ASN A 13 9.30 -0.61 19.55
CA ASN A 13 9.19 -0.92 18.12
C ASN A 13 8.97 -2.41 17.86
N VAL A 14 9.65 -3.29 18.61
CA VAL A 14 9.45 -4.74 18.52
C VAL A 14 8.02 -5.13 18.93
N ALA A 15 7.49 -4.53 20.00
CA ALA A 15 6.11 -4.77 20.42
C ALA A 15 5.10 -4.30 19.35
N LEU A 16 5.33 -3.13 18.73
CA LEU A 16 4.51 -2.64 17.63
C LEU A 16 4.60 -3.56 16.40
N HIS A 17 5.80 -4.05 16.05
CA HIS A 17 5.97 -5.01 14.94
C HIS A 17 5.22 -6.31 15.21
N ALA A 18 5.29 -6.84 16.44
CA ALA A 18 4.52 -8.02 16.81
C ALA A 18 3.00 -7.79 16.65
N ALA A 19 2.49 -6.62 17.03
CA ALA A 19 1.09 -6.26 16.80
C ALA A 19 0.75 -6.19 15.30
N ALA A 20 1.64 -5.63 14.47
CA ALA A 20 1.47 -5.60 13.01
C ALA A 20 1.41 -7.03 12.42
N CYS A 21 2.26 -7.96 12.89
CA CYS A 21 2.25 -9.36 12.46
C CYS A 21 0.93 -10.07 12.78
N VAL A 22 0.37 -9.81 13.98
CA VAL A 22 -0.95 -10.32 14.37
C VAL A 22 -2.04 -9.75 13.45
N LEU A 23 -1.99 -8.45 13.13
CA LEU A 23 -2.95 -7.82 12.23
C LEU A 23 -2.86 -8.38 10.80
N VAL A 24 -1.66 -8.63 10.27
CA VAL A 24 -1.47 -9.29 8.96
C VAL A 24 -2.09 -10.69 8.97
N THR A 25 -1.89 -11.44 10.05
CA THR A 25 -2.53 -12.76 10.23
C THR A 25 -4.06 -12.65 10.23
N ARG A 26 -4.60 -11.64 10.92
CA ARG A 26 -6.05 -11.37 10.96
C ARG A 26 -6.60 -11.00 9.59
N VAL A 27 -5.95 -10.10 8.85
CA VAL A 27 -6.34 -9.74 7.47
C VAL A 27 -6.33 -10.97 6.56
N SER A 28 -5.31 -11.82 6.69
CA SER A 28 -5.20 -13.06 5.92
C SER A 28 -6.34 -14.04 6.19
N LEU A 29 -6.82 -14.10 7.44
CA LEU A 29 -7.99 -14.92 7.82
C LEU A 29 -9.30 -14.33 7.34
N THR A 30 -9.52 -13.03 7.54
CA THR A 30 -10.83 -12.40 7.31
C THR A 30 -11.05 -12.02 5.87
N VAL A 31 -10.06 -11.41 5.22
CA VAL A 31 -10.20 -10.84 3.88
C VAL A 31 -9.78 -11.83 2.80
N ALA A 32 -8.63 -12.48 2.98
CA ALA A 32 -8.14 -13.48 2.02
C ALA A 32 -8.73 -14.88 2.24
N SER A 33 -9.49 -15.08 3.33
CA SER A 33 -10.12 -16.36 3.69
C SER A 33 -9.15 -17.56 3.66
N LEU A 34 -7.88 -17.33 4.01
CA LEU A 34 -6.88 -18.39 4.04
C LEU A 34 -7.16 -19.37 5.19
N ARG A 35 -6.79 -20.64 5.01
CA ARG A 35 -6.83 -21.61 6.11
C ARG A 35 -5.94 -21.12 7.26
N PRO A 36 -6.29 -21.40 8.54
CA PRO A 36 -5.56 -20.87 9.69
C PRO A 36 -4.04 -21.10 9.67
N GLY A 37 -3.59 -22.27 9.21
CA GLY A 37 -2.17 -22.57 9.06
C GLY A 37 -1.45 -21.67 8.05
N PHE A 38 -2.07 -21.40 6.90
CA PHE A 38 -1.49 -20.50 5.90
C PHE A 38 -1.53 -19.04 6.36
N ALA A 39 -2.59 -18.60 7.04
CA ALA A 39 -2.65 -17.25 7.59
C ALA A 39 -1.57 -17.02 8.66
N ALA A 40 -1.34 -18.00 9.54
CA ALA A 40 -0.25 -17.95 10.52
C ALA A 40 1.12 -17.92 9.83
N LEU A 41 1.31 -18.72 8.78
CA LEU A 41 2.53 -18.67 7.97
C LEU A 41 2.75 -17.29 7.35
N THR A 42 1.73 -16.64 6.81
CA THR A 42 1.83 -15.27 6.28
C THR A 42 2.29 -14.28 7.36
N GLY A 43 1.73 -14.37 8.57
CA GLY A 43 2.15 -13.53 9.70
C GLY A 43 3.60 -13.79 10.13
N LEU A 44 4.05 -15.04 10.13
CA LEU A 44 5.43 -15.42 10.45
C LEU A 44 6.42 -14.97 9.37
N LEU A 45 6.04 -15.12 8.09
CA LEU A 45 6.85 -14.63 6.97
C LEU A 45 6.99 -13.11 7.04
N PHE A 46 5.91 -12.38 7.34
CA PHE A 46 5.96 -10.94 7.58
C PHE A 46 6.84 -10.60 8.80
N ALA A 47 6.74 -11.36 9.89
CA ALA A 47 7.56 -11.13 11.08
C ALA A 47 9.06 -11.27 10.81
N ALA A 48 9.45 -12.29 10.04
CA ALA A 48 10.84 -12.64 9.75
C ALA A 48 11.42 -11.92 8.52
N HIS A 49 10.62 -11.16 7.78
CA HIS A 49 11.06 -10.57 6.52
C HIS A 49 12.15 -9.49 6.74
N PRO A 50 13.36 -9.63 6.14
CA PRO A 50 14.47 -8.70 6.37
C PRO A 50 14.20 -7.25 5.99
N ILE A 51 13.21 -7.00 5.11
CA ILE A 51 12.84 -5.64 4.70
C ILE A 51 12.34 -4.77 5.88
N HIS A 52 11.88 -5.38 6.97
CA HIS A 52 11.39 -4.63 8.13
C HIS A 52 12.51 -4.18 9.07
N THR A 53 13.75 -4.62 8.86
CA THR A 53 14.87 -4.32 9.76
C THR A 53 15.01 -2.82 9.99
N GLU A 54 15.08 -2.01 8.93
CA GLU A 54 15.19 -0.55 9.02
C GLU A 54 14.03 0.08 9.81
N ALA A 55 12.79 -0.31 9.50
CA ALA A 55 11.60 0.24 10.15
C ALA A 55 11.51 -0.12 11.64
N VAL A 56 11.97 -1.31 12.04
CA VAL A 56 11.86 -1.81 13.42
C VAL A 56 13.05 -1.39 14.26
N THR A 57 14.27 -1.42 13.72
CA THR A 57 15.47 -1.04 14.48
C THR A 57 15.61 0.47 14.61
N GLY A 58 15.18 1.25 13.62
CA GLY A 58 15.28 2.70 13.64
C GLY A 58 14.23 3.38 14.53
N ILE A 59 14.64 4.36 15.34
CA ILE A 59 13.70 5.19 16.12
C ILE A 59 12.76 5.96 15.20
N VAL A 60 13.27 6.46 14.06
CA VAL A 60 12.50 7.18 13.03
C VAL A 60 11.47 6.25 12.37
N GLY A 61 11.82 4.98 12.18
CA GLY A 61 10.96 3.95 11.59
C GLY A 61 9.69 3.62 12.39
N ARG A 62 9.57 4.09 13.64
CA ARG A 62 8.33 3.93 14.43
C ARG A 62 7.10 4.50 13.72
N ALA A 63 7.28 5.58 12.96
CA ALA A 63 6.23 6.18 12.13
C ALA A 63 5.69 5.17 11.09
N ASP A 64 6.57 4.41 10.45
CA ASP A 64 6.20 3.35 9.49
C ASP A 64 5.39 2.23 10.15
N VAL A 65 5.83 1.74 11.30
CA VAL A 65 5.15 0.64 12.00
C VAL A 65 3.76 1.07 12.49
N LEU A 66 3.63 2.28 13.03
CA LEU A 66 2.33 2.83 13.43
C LEU A 66 1.41 3.05 12.22
N ALA A 67 1.95 3.59 11.12
CA ALA A 67 1.19 3.75 9.89
C ALA A 67 0.66 2.41 9.39
N CYS A 68 1.49 1.35 9.41
CA CYS A 68 1.10 -0.01 9.05
C CYS A 68 -0.03 -0.56 9.95
N ILE A 69 0.08 -0.41 11.28
CA ILE A 69 -0.96 -0.86 12.23
C ILE A 69 -2.30 -0.18 11.93
N PHE A 70 -2.32 1.14 11.84
CA PHE A 70 -3.55 1.88 11.57
C PHE A 70 -4.10 1.62 10.16
N PHE A 71 -3.23 1.38 9.19
CA PHE A 71 -3.60 0.97 7.83
C PHE A 71 -4.34 -0.38 7.86
N LEU A 72 -3.76 -1.40 8.51
CA LEU A 72 -4.37 -2.72 8.61
C LEU A 72 -5.68 -2.70 9.40
N LEU A 73 -5.74 -1.93 10.49
CA LEU A 73 -6.98 -1.73 11.25
C LEU A 73 -8.06 -1.02 10.42
N SER A 74 -7.68 0.01 9.64
CA SER A 74 -8.59 0.70 8.73
C SER A 74 -9.16 -0.25 7.67
N PHE A 75 -8.32 -1.12 7.11
CA PHE A 75 -8.74 -2.15 6.14
C PHE A 75 -9.66 -3.20 6.77
N LEU A 76 -9.34 -3.69 7.97
CA LEU A 76 -10.18 -4.64 8.71
C LEU A 76 -11.53 -4.04 9.11
N ALA A 77 -11.53 -2.81 9.61
CA ALA A 77 -12.75 -2.09 9.95
C ALA A 77 -13.64 -1.98 8.71
N TYR A 78 -13.09 -1.53 7.57
CA TYR A 78 -13.86 -1.37 6.33
C TYR A 78 -14.57 -2.64 5.85
N HIS A 79 -14.01 -3.82 6.13
CA HIS A 79 -14.61 -5.10 5.77
C HIS A 79 -15.86 -5.45 6.62
N GLY A 80 -16.11 -4.76 7.74
CA GLY A 80 -17.34 -4.90 8.52
C GLY A 80 -18.59 -4.46 7.72
N GLN A 81 -19.69 -5.20 7.85
CA GLN A 81 -20.90 -5.02 7.01
C GLN A 81 -21.69 -3.71 7.28
N GLN A 82 -21.48 -3.04 8.42
CA GLN A 82 -22.20 -1.83 8.80
C GLN A 82 -21.55 -0.52 8.30
N THR A 83 -22.37 0.49 7.99
CA THR A 83 -21.92 1.83 7.57
C THR A 83 -21.06 2.54 8.62
N ALA A 84 -21.29 2.28 9.91
CA ALA A 84 -20.46 2.78 11.01
C ALA A 84 -18.97 2.40 10.83
N TYR A 85 -18.69 1.26 10.19
CA TYR A 85 -17.34 0.82 9.94
C TYR A 85 -16.61 1.61 8.84
N VAL A 86 -17.34 2.25 7.91
CA VAL A 86 -16.71 3.13 6.91
C VAL A 86 -16.09 4.34 7.58
N TRP A 87 -16.82 4.98 8.51
CA TRP A 87 -16.29 6.12 9.26
C TRP A 87 -15.18 5.71 10.23
N SER A 88 -15.29 4.54 10.88
CA SER A 88 -14.19 3.97 11.67
C SER A 88 -12.94 3.74 10.81
N SER A 89 -13.10 3.19 9.61
CA SER A 89 -12.02 2.99 8.65
C SER A 89 -11.40 4.31 8.20
N VAL A 90 -12.21 5.34 7.92
CA VAL A 90 -11.71 6.69 7.60
C VAL A 90 -10.89 7.24 8.76
N CYS A 91 -11.40 7.20 10.00
CA CYS A 91 -10.69 7.66 11.18
C CYS A 91 -9.35 6.92 11.41
N LEU A 92 -9.33 5.60 11.22
CA LEU A 92 -8.08 4.83 11.32
C LEU A 92 -7.12 5.16 10.17
N GLY A 93 -7.66 5.39 8.96
CA GLY A 93 -6.88 5.83 7.80
C GLY A 93 -6.29 7.23 7.98
N THR A 94 -7.01 8.14 8.66
CA THR A 94 -6.45 9.45 9.00
C THR A 94 -5.29 9.29 9.98
N LEU A 95 -5.43 8.49 11.03
CA LEU A 95 -4.35 8.20 11.99
C LEU A 95 -3.13 7.56 11.30
N SER A 96 -3.36 6.69 10.30
CA SER A 96 -2.30 6.14 9.46
C SER A 96 -1.58 7.25 8.67
N MET A 97 -2.32 8.16 8.02
CA MET A 97 -1.75 9.30 7.29
C MET A 97 -0.98 10.26 8.20
N LEU A 98 -1.48 10.49 9.43
CA LEU A 98 -0.83 11.30 10.46
C LEU A 98 0.50 10.69 10.92
N ALA A 99 0.59 9.36 10.96
CA ALA A 99 1.85 8.65 11.23
C ALA A 99 2.80 8.70 10.02
N LYS A 100 2.29 8.40 8.83
CA LYS A 100 3.05 8.50 7.57
C LYS A 100 2.14 8.76 6.39
N GLU A 101 2.56 9.62 5.49
CA GLU A 101 1.73 10.09 4.38
C GLU A 101 1.19 9.00 3.46
N THR A 102 1.94 7.92 3.30
CA THR A 102 1.55 6.76 2.48
C THR A 102 0.32 6.07 3.06
N GLY A 103 0.00 6.29 4.34
CA GLY A 103 -1.19 5.76 5.02
C GLY A 103 -2.51 6.15 4.37
N VAL A 104 -2.57 7.30 3.68
CA VAL A 104 -3.79 7.74 2.95
C VAL A 104 -4.23 6.76 1.86
N THR A 105 -3.29 5.95 1.36
CA THR A 105 -3.57 4.95 0.31
C THR A 105 -4.51 3.84 0.77
N VAL A 106 -4.77 3.68 2.08
CA VAL A 106 -5.75 2.70 2.57
C VAL A 106 -7.17 2.99 2.07
N LEU A 107 -7.52 4.26 1.90
CA LEU A 107 -8.84 4.66 1.39
C LEU A 107 -9.00 4.23 -0.08
N LEU A 108 -7.91 4.30 -0.85
CA LEU A 108 -7.87 3.81 -2.23
C LEU A 108 -7.92 2.28 -2.27
N LEU A 109 -7.22 1.59 -1.37
CA LEU A 109 -7.26 0.13 -1.26
C LEU A 109 -8.68 -0.36 -0.91
N ASN A 110 -9.35 0.29 0.05
CA ASN A 110 -10.73 0.00 0.41
C ASN A 110 -11.69 0.22 -0.76
N LEU A 111 -11.54 1.34 -1.49
CA LEU A 111 -12.34 1.64 -2.67
C LEU A 111 -12.12 0.60 -3.77
N LEU A 112 -10.87 0.23 -4.05
CA LEU A 112 -10.53 -0.79 -5.05
C LEU A 112 -11.11 -2.15 -4.66
N TYR A 113 -11.00 -2.54 -3.39
CA TYR A 113 -11.58 -3.77 -2.88
C TYR A 113 -13.12 -3.78 -3.03
N ASP A 114 -13.80 -2.70 -2.68
CA ASP A 114 -15.26 -2.57 -2.82
C ASP A 114 -15.70 -2.56 -4.29
N LEU A 115 -14.89 -1.96 -5.17
CA LEU A 115 -15.08 -1.96 -6.62
C LEU A 115 -14.98 -3.38 -7.18
N CYS A 116 -13.95 -4.15 -6.81
CA CYS A 116 -13.80 -5.54 -7.24
C CYS A 116 -14.98 -6.39 -6.76
N ARG A 117 -15.39 -6.25 -5.49
CA ARG A 117 -16.53 -6.98 -4.92
C ARG A 117 -17.85 -6.65 -5.62
N SER A 118 -18.09 -5.37 -5.88
CA SER A 118 -19.36 -4.86 -6.43
C SER A 118 -19.38 -4.80 -7.96
N TRP A 119 -18.32 -5.25 -8.64
CA TRP A 119 -18.13 -5.11 -10.08
C TRP A 119 -19.32 -5.61 -10.90
N HIS A 120 -19.83 -6.81 -10.58
CA HIS A 120 -21.00 -7.38 -11.27
C HIS A 120 -22.25 -6.51 -11.13
N SER A 121 -22.54 -6.04 -9.91
CA SER A 121 -23.68 -5.13 -9.64
C SER A 121 -23.55 -3.81 -10.39
N ILE A 122 -22.33 -3.25 -10.44
CA ILE A 122 -22.02 -2.03 -11.19
C ILE A 122 -22.21 -2.25 -12.69
N ARG A 123 -21.65 -3.33 -13.25
CA ARG A 123 -21.76 -3.68 -14.67
C ARG A 123 -23.22 -3.87 -15.09
N ARG A 124 -24.02 -4.56 -14.26
CA ARG A 124 -25.44 -4.76 -14.50
C ARG A 124 -26.22 -3.44 -14.43
N SER A 125 -25.91 -2.58 -13.46
CA SER A 125 -26.54 -1.27 -13.33
C SER A 125 -26.26 -0.36 -14.53
N ILE A 126 -25.02 -0.41 -15.06
CA ILE A 126 -24.64 0.31 -16.30
C ILE A 126 -25.41 -0.25 -17.50
N SER A 127 -25.51 -1.58 -17.63
CA SER A 127 -26.16 -2.23 -18.77
C SER A 127 -27.68 -2.05 -18.78
N GLU A 128 -28.34 -2.13 -17.62
CA GLU A 128 -29.80 -2.03 -17.50
C GLU A 128 -30.28 -0.58 -17.28
N VAL A 129 -29.36 0.39 -17.14
CA VAL A 129 -29.64 1.79 -16.74
C VAL A 129 -30.55 1.87 -15.51
N ARG A 130 -30.46 0.86 -14.63
CA ARG A 130 -31.31 0.72 -13.45
C ARG A 130 -30.43 0.58 -12.22
N TRP A 131 -30.66 1.45 -11.25
CA TRP A 131 -29.90 1.49 -10.00
C TRP A 131 -30.52 0.53 -8.99
N ASN A 132 -29.81 -0.57 -8.73
CA ASN A 132 -30.16 -1.50 -7.66
C ASN A 132 -29.74 -0.93 -6.29
N GLU A 133 -30.32 -1.43 -5.20
CA GLU A 133 -29.96 -1.00 -3.85
C GLU A 133 -28.46 -1.23 -3.57
N ASP A 134 -27.90 -2.35 -4.00
CA ASP A 134 -26.46 -2.65 -3.88
C ASP A 134 -25.56 -1.60 -4.55
N SER A 135 -25.94 -1.15 -5.75
CA SER A 135 -25.19 -0.12 -6.48
C SER A 135 -25.27 1.23 -5.77
N ARG A 136 -26.41 1.54 -5.13
CA ARG A 136 -26.56 2.72 -4.27
C ARG A 136 -25.72 2.59 -3.00
N HIS A 137 -25.68 1.42 -2.37
CA HIS A 137 -24.85 1.15 -1.20
C HIS A 137 -23.35 1.34 -1.54
N PHE A 138 -22.88 0.75 -2.63
CA PHE A 138 -21.52 0.96 -3.14
C PHE A 138 -21.23 2.45 -3.39
N SER A 139 -22.10 3.14 -4.14
CA SER A 139 -21.91 4.55 -4.48
C SER A 139 -21.80 5.44 -3.23
N ARG A 140 -22.61 5.19 -2.19
CA ARG A 140 -22.53 5.94 -0.91
C ARG A 140 -21.20 5.70 -0.19
N ARG A 141 -20.70 4.46 -0.16
CA ARG A 141 -19.40 4.13 0.47
C ARG A 141 -18.25 4.73 -0.32
N ALA A 142 -18.27 4.59 -1.65
CA ALA A 142 -17.29 5.17 -2.55
C ALA A 142 -17.24 6.69 -2.43
N ALA A 143 -18.39 7.36 -2.41
CA ALA A 143 -18.48 8.80 -2.20
C ALA A 143 -17.90 9.21 -0.83
N ALA A 144 -18.23 8.50 0.24
CA ALA A 144 -17.66 8.78 1.57
C ALA A 144 -16.14 8.65 1.59
N LEU A 145 -15.58 7.61 0.96
CA LEU A 145 -14.12 7.41 0.84
C LEU A 145 -13.45 8.50 0.00
N LEU A 146 -14.00 8.83 -1.17
CA LEU A 146 -13.45 9.83 -2.09
C LEU A 146 -13.50 11.25 -1.52
N VAL A 147 -14.62 11.62 -0.88
CA VAL A 147 -14.76 12.90 -0.19
C VAL A 147 -13.76 12.98 0.97
N SER A 148 -13.67 11.91 1.78
CA SER A 148 -12.71 11.86 2.90
C SER A 148 -11.26 11.95 2.40
N LEU A 149 -10.91 11.23 1.32
CA LEU A 149 -9.61 11.31 0.67
C LEU A 149 -9.31 12.74 0.20
N GLY A 150 -10.25 13.40 -0.49
CA GLY A 150 -10.10 14.77 -0.95
C GLY A 150 -9.88 15.75 0.21
N ILE A 151 -10.69 15.65 1.28
CA ILE A 151 -10.53 16.47 2.48
C ILE A 151 -9.15 16.26 3.12
N LEU A 152 -8.70 15.01 3.28
CA LEU A 152 -7.42 14.71 3.89
C LEU A 152 -6.24 15.24 3.07
N LEU A 153 -6.31 15.14 1.74
CA LEU A 153 -5.29 15.70 0.86
C LEU A 153 -5.26 17.24 0.94
N VAL A 154 -6.42 17.90 0.97
CA VAL A 154 -6.50 19.35 1.15
C VAL A 154 -5.95 19.79 2.50
N VAL A 155 -6.36 19.13 3.59
CA VAL A 155 -5.85 19.41 4.95
C VAL A 155 -4.34 19.23 4.99
N ARG A 156 -3.82 18.15 4.39
CA ARG A 156 -2.38 17.90 4.34
C ARG A 156 -1.63 18.98 3.55
N LEU A 157 -2.14 19.39 2.39
CA LEU A 157 -1.54 20.47 1.59
C LEU A 157 -1.58 21.81 2.36
N ALA A 158 -2.66 22.07 3.10
CA ALA A 158 -2.77 23.25 3.94
C ALA A 158 -1.75 23.25 5.09
N LEU A 159 -1.54 22.09 5.75
CA LEU A 159 -0.51 21.93 6.79
C LEU A 159 0.92 22.12 6.25
N LEU A 160 1.14 21.76 4.98
CA LEU A 160 2.40 21.99 4.27
C LEU A 160 2.54 23.43 3.75
N HIS A 161 1.61 24.34 4.10
CA HIS A 161 1.56 25.72 3.58
C HIS A 161 1.58 25.79 2.04
N GLY A 162 1.02 24.78 1.36
CA GLY A 162 1.03 24.66 -0.10
C GLY A 162 2.41 24.37 -0.71
N ALA A 163 3.45 24.16 0.09
CA ALA A 163 4.78 23.84 -0.40
C ALA A 163 4.93 22.33 -0.64
N LEU A 164 5.39 21.98 -1.84
CA LEU A 164 5.85 20.62 -2.14
C LEU A 164 7.26 20.41 -1.58
N PRO A 165 7.62 19.19 -1.16
CA PRO A 165 8.98 18.86 -0.76
C PRO A 165 9.94 19.18 -1.92
N LYS A 166 10.99 19.94 -1.61
CA LYS A 166 12.07 20.26 -2.56
C LYS A 166 13.15 19.21 -2.42
N PHE A 167 13.39 18.47 -3.50
CA PHE A 167 14.47 17.48 -3.57
C PHE A 167 15.68 18.08 -4.28
N SER A 168 16.87 17.62 -3.91
CA SER A 168 18.10 17.91 -4.64
C SER A 168 18.37 16.83 -5.70
N PRO A 169 19.22 17.10 -6.71
CA PRO A 169 19.67 16.07 -7.65
C PRO A 169 20.41 14.90 -6.99
N GLN A 170 20.96 15.12 -5.79
CA GLN A 170 21.62 14.08 -5.00
C GLN A 170 20.59 13.14 -4.38
N ASP A 171 19.44 13.67 -3.94
CA ASP A 171 18.35 12.88 -3.36
C ASP A 171 17.65 12.00 -4.40
N ASN A 172 17.46 12.53 -5.61
CA ASN A 172 16.73 11.84 -6.68
C ASN A 172 17.32 12.14 -8.07
N PRO A 173 18.47 11.56 -8.43
CA PRO A 173 19.12 11.85 -9.70
C PRO A 173 18.24 11.53 -10.92
N ALA A 174 17.35 10.54 -10.80
CA ALA A 174 16.42 10.17 -11.87
C ALA A 174 15.41 11.27 -12.18
N ALA A 175 14.87 11.96 -11.17
CA ALA A 175 13.91 13.06 -11.37
C ALA A 175 14.54 14.26 -12.09
N PHE A 176 15.83 14.55 -11.84
CA PHE A 176 16.54 15.71 -12.36
C PHE A 176 17.25 15.48 -13.70
N HIS A 177 17.23 14.26 -14.23
CA HIS A 177 17.88 13.98 -15.52
C HIS A 177 17.17 14.73 -16.68
N PRO A 178 17.90 15.36 -17.61
CA PRO A 178 17.31 16.22 -18.66
C PRO A 178 16.39 15.44 -19.62
N CYS A 179 16.80 14.23 -20.02
CA CYS A 179 16.07 13.41 -20.98
C CYS A 179 14.88 12.69 -20.32
N PHE A 180 13.66 12.94 -20.81
CA PHE A 180 12.43 12.28 -20.33
C PHE A 180 12.49 10.75 -20.39
N HIS A 181 13.04 10.20 -21.48
CA HIS A 181 13.15 8.75 -21.69
C HIS A 181 13.94 8.07 -20.56
N VAL A 182 15.07 8.65 -20.14
CA VAL A 182 15.89 8.12 -19.05
C VAL A 182 15.12 8.17 -17.73
N ARG A 183 14.38 9.25 -17.47
CA ARG A 183 13.53 9.36 -16.27
C ARG A 183 12.49 8.24 -16.25
N LEU A 184 11.75 8.08 -17.34
CA LEU A 184 10.69 7.08 -17.47
C LEU A 184 11.25 5.65 -17.28
N LEU A 185 12.30 5.28 -18.01
CA LEU A 185 12.92 3.96 -17.90
C LEU A 185 13.42 3.68 -16.49
N THR A 186 14.08 4.67 -15.87
CA THR A 186 14.59 4.53 -14.49
C THR A 186 13.45 4.38 -13.49
N PHE A 187 12.38 5.18 -13.56
CA PHE A 187 11.24 5.04 -12.64
C PHE A 187 10.51 3.71 -12.81
N CYS A 188 10.33 3.23 -14.05
CA CYS A 188 9.75 1.92 -14.31
C CYS A 188 10.64 0.80 -13.77
N TYR A 189 11.96 0.89 -13.92
CA TYR A 189 12.91 -0.06 -13.33
C TYR A 189 12.90 -0.01 -11.80
N LEU A 190 12.79 1.17 -11.18
CA LEU A 190 12.71 1.28 -9.72
C LEU A 190 11.50 0.52 -9.15
N ALA A 191 10.35 0.50 -9.83
CA ALA A 191 9.21 -0.32 -9.41
C ALA A 191 9.57 -1.82 -9.41
N ALA A 192 10.22 -2.31 -10.47
CA ALA A 192 10.68 -3.69 -10.57
C ALA A 192 11.75 -4.03 -9.52
N LEU A 193 12.69 -3.12 -9.26
CA LEU A 193 13.72 -3.26 -8.24
C LEU A 193 13.11 -3.35 -6.83
N ASN A 194 12.14 -2.49 -6.50
CA ASN A 194 11.44 -2.55 -5.21
C ASN A 194 10.66 -3.87 -5.06
N CYS A 195 10.04 -4.37 -6.13
CA CYS A 195 9.42 -5.69 -6.13
C CYS A 195 10.45 -6.81 -5.90
N TRP A 196 11.63 -6.71 -6.52
CA TRP A 196 12.71 -7.65 -6.28
C TRP A 196 13.20 -7.63 -4.82
N LEU A 197 13.35 -6.45 -4.21
CA LEU A 197 13.73 -6.33 -2.79
C LEU A 197 12.68 -6.94 -1.84
N LEU A 198 11.39 -6.94 -2.22
CA LEU A 198 10.35 -7.64 -1.48
C LEU A 198 10.45 -9.18 -1.59
N LEU A 199 11.01 -9.71 -2.68
CA LEU A 199 11.17 -11.15 -2.88
C LEU A 199 12.53 -11.67 -2.37
N CYS A 200 13.57 -10.86 -2.53
CA CYS A 200 14.96 -11.20 -2.26
C CYS A 200 15.70 -9.98 -1.65
N PRO A 201 15.53 -9.71 -0.35
CA PRO A 201 16.11 -8.54 0.32
C PRO A 201 17.61 -8.74 0.65
N VAL A 202 18.44 -8.96 -0.36
CA VAL A 202 19.89 -9.22 -0.19
C VAL A 202 20.71 -7.94 -0.17
N THR A 203 20.28 -6.92 -0.91
CA THR A 203 20.96 -5.62 -1.04
C THR A 203 20.07 -4.51 -0.50
N LEU A 204 19.97 -4.43 0.83
CA LEU A 204 19.30 -3.32 1.50
C LEU A 204 20.30 -2.21 1.80
N SER A 205 19.89 -0.97 1.56
CA SER A 205 20.62 0.22 1.98
C SER A 205 19.68 1.09 2.79
N HIS A 206 20.19 1.67 3.88
CA HIS A 206 19.49 2.70 4.65
C HIS A 206 19.41 4.02 3.85
N ASP A 207 20.29 4.20 2.86
CA ASP A 207 20.31 5.39 2.02
C ASP A 207 20.48 5.00 0.55
N TRP A 208 19.54 5.42 -0.29
CA TRP A 208 19.53 5.17 -1.73
C TRP A 208 19.86 6.42 -2.56
N GLN A 209 20.38 7.47 -1.91
CA GLN A 209 20.79 8.71 -2.56
C GLN A 209 22.08 8.55 -3.38
N MET A 210 22.55 9.66 -3.97
CA MET A 210 23.87 9.77 -4.61
C MET A 210 24.12 8.78 -5.76
N GLY A 211 23.06 8.39 -6.48
CA GLY A 211 23.18 7.48 -7.62
C GLY A 211 23.45 6.02 -7.23
N SER A 212 23.09 5.62 -6.01
CA SER A 212 23.17 4.24 -5.53
C SER A 212 22.50 3.24 -6.48
N VAL A 213 21.43 3.66 -7.16
CA VAL A 213 20.86 2.96 -8.32
C VAL A 213 21.26 3.70 -9.60
N PRO A 214 22.10 3.11 -10.47
CA PRO A 214 22.49 3.74 -11.73
C PRO A 214 21.29 4.00 -12.63
N LEU A 215 21.28 5.12 -13.34
CA LEU A 215 20.21 5.47 -14.28
C LEU A 215 20.13 4.48 -15.44
N VAL A 216 18.91 4.23 -15.93
CA VAL A 216 18.68 3.43 -17.15
C VAL A 216 18.64 4.37 -18.34
N THR A 217 19.76 4.45 -19.07
CA THR A 217 19.96 5.45 -20.12
C THR A 217 19.58 4.97 -21.53
N SER A 218 19.49 3.65 -21.74
CA SER A 218 19.24 3.04 -23.03
C SER A 218 18.08 2.04 -22.97
N LEU A 219 17.35 1.92 -24.08
CA LEU A 219 16.33 0.88 -24.25
C LEU A 219 16.92 -0.53 -24.32
N ALA A 220 18.16 -0.66 -24.79
CA ALA A 220 18.87 -1.93 -24.88
C ALA A 220 19.48 -2.39 -23.54
N ASP A 221 19.29 -1.62 -22.46
CA ASP A 221 19.74 -2.01 -21.14
C ASP A 221 19.00 -3.26 -20.66
N THR A 222 19.76 -4.29 -20.25
CA THR A 222 19.23 -5.57 -19.76
C THR A 222 18.25 -5.42 -18.60
N ARG A 223 18.36 -4.33 -17.81
CA ARG A 223 17.45 -4.03 -16.70
C ARG A 223 16.01 -3.78 -17.16
N ASN A 224 15.81 -3.34 -18.40
CA ASN A 224 14.47 -3.19 -18.97
C ASN A 224 13.73 -4.54 -19.09
N LEU A 225 14.46 -5.67 -19.17
CA LEU A 225 13.84 -7.00 -19.13
C LEU A 225 13.12 -7.22 -17.80
N ALA A 226 13.76 -6.87 -16.67
CA ALA A 226 13.15 -6.97 -15.35
C ALA A 226 11.91 -6.07 -15.24
N THR A 227 11.97 -4.86 -15.82
CA THR A 227 10.82 -3.95 -15.94
C THR A 227 9.67 -4.58 -16.72
N CYS A 228 9.94 -5.13 -17.91
CA CYS A 228 8.94 -5.79 -18.74
C CYS A 228 8.33 -7.02 -18.04
N LEU A 229 9.15 -7.84 -17.38
CA LEU A 229 8.67 -8.99 -16.61
C LEU A 229 7.78 -8.56 -15.44
N PHE A 230 8.16 -7.50 -14.72
CA PHE A 230 7.36 -6.97 -13.62
C PHE A 230 5.99 -6.48 -14.09
N PHE A 231 5.94 -5.54 -15.04
CA PHE A 231 4.66 -4.99 -15.52
C PHE A 231 3.83 -6.03 -16.29
N GLY A 232 4.47 -6.89 -17.09
CA GLY A 232 3.81 -8.01 -17.75
C GLY A 232 3.20 -9.00 -16.76
N GLY A 233 3.95 -9.33 -15.70
CA GLY A 233 3.48 -10.16 -14.59
C GLY A 233 2.29 -9.53 -13.86
N CYS A 234 2.36 -8.24 -13.52
CA CYS A 234 1.24 -7.50 -12.93
C CYS A 234 -0.01 -7.55 -13.83
N LEU A 235 0.13 -7.30 -15.14
CA LEU A 235 -0.99 -7.35 -16.08
C LEU A 235 -1.62 -8.75 -16.13
N VAL A 236 -0.80 -9.81 -16.21
CA VAL A 236 -1.29 -11.20 -16.23
C VAL A 236 -2.00 -11.55 -14.93
N LEU A 237 -1.43 -11.18 -13.78
CA LEU A 237 -2.04 -11.43 -12.46
C LEU A 237 -3.34 -10.66 -12.29
N THR A 238 -3.39 -9.39 -12.69
CA THR A 238 -4.62 -8.58 -12.64
C THR A 238 -5.68 -9.16 -13.56
N TYR A 239 -5.34 -9.51 -14.81
CA TYR A 239 -6.27 -10.13 -15.74
C TYR A 239 -6.83 -11.45 -15.17
N LYS A 240 -5.95 -12.32 -14.67
CA LYS A 240 -6.35 -13.60 -14.06
C LYS A 240 -7.26 -13.38 -12.85
N ALA A 241 -6.89 -12.47 -11.95
CA ALA A 241 -7.68 -12.12 -10.78
C ALA A 241 -9.09 -11.66 -11.18
N PHE A 242 -9.22 -10.77 -12.18
CA PHE A 242 -10.53 -10.36 -12.69
C PHE A 242 -11.34 -11.53 -13.27
N THR A 243 -10.72 -12.39 -14.09
CA THR A 243 -11.43 -13.53 -14.68
C THR A 243 -11.86 -14.58 -13.65
N ASP A 244 -11.04 -14.82 -12.62
CA ASP A 244 -11.37 -15.75 -11.55
C ASP A 244 -12.49 -15.17 -10.66
N PHE A 245 -12.50 -13.85 -10.46
CA PHE A 245 -13.56 -13.15 -9.73
C PHE A 245 -14.91 -13.22 -10.47
N GLU A 246 -14.90 -13.01 -11.80
CA GLU A 246 -16.12 -13.16 -12.62
C GLU A 246 -16.67 -14.59 -12.55
N LYS A 247 -15.81 -15.61 -12.69
CA LYS A 247 -16.23 -17.02 -12.58
C LYS A 247 -16.78 -17.38 -11.20
N PHE A 248 -16.16 -16.89 -10.13
CA PHE A 248 -16.65 -17.15 -8.77
C PHE A 248 -18.05 -16.58 -8.56
N GLN A 249 -18.38 -15.46 -9.22
CA GLN A 249 -19.71 -14.85 -9.15
C GLN A 249 -20.75 -15.50 -10.06
N GLU A 250 -20.37 -16.30 -11.07
CA GLU A 250 -21.33 -17.05 -11.90
C GLU A 250 -21.77 -18.39 -11.27
N VAL A 251 -21.01 -18.91 -10.31
CA VAL A 251 -21.27 -20.20 -9.65
C VAL A 251 -22.24 -20.09 -8.46
N PHE A 252 -22.50 -18.86 -7.97
CA PHE A 252 -23.38 -18.56 -6.84
C PHE A 252 -24.46 -17.54 -7.22
#